data_AF-A0A6A9QID2-F1
#
_entry.id   AF-A0A6A9QID2-F1
#
_cell.length_a   1.000
_cell.length_b   1.000
_cell.length_c   1.000
_cell.angle_alpha   90.00
_cell.angle_beta   90.00
_cell.angle_gamma   90.00
#
_symmetry.space_group_name_H-M   'P 1'
#
loop_
_entity.id
_entity.type
_entity.pdbx_description
1 polymer ?
#
loop_
_entity_poly.entity_id
_entity_poly.type
_entity_poly.pdbx_seq_one_letter_code
_entity_poly.pdbx_strand_id
1 'polypeptide(L)' 'MICSNCGTHNTEGSNYCNNCGAPLKHIKCERCGFHNKPSAKFCVNCGVPLSTIIRIVNNKN' A
#
# COMPACT_ATOMS: atom_id res chain seq x y z
N MET A 1 -12.51 6.62 -7.29
CA MET A 1 -11.14 7.18 -7.46
C MET A 1 -10.71 7.11 -8.92
N ILE A 2 -10.08 8.16 -9.45
CA ILE A 2 -9.64 8.19 -10.86
C ILE A 2 -8.20 7.68 -10.97
N CYS A 3 -7.96 6.75 -11.89
CA CYS A 3 -6.61 6.25 -12.17
C CYS A 3 -5.78 7.34 -12.86
N SER A 4 -4.69 7.80 -12.24
CA SER A 4 -3.80 8.80 -12.83
C SER A 4 -3.09 8.33 -14.10
N ASN A 5 -3.02 7.02 -14.35
CA ASN A 5 -2.36 6.46 -15.52
C ASN A 5 -3.27 6.37 -16.76
N CYS A 6 -4.56 6.07 -16.58
CA CYS A 6 -5.47 5.84 -17.72
C CYS A 6 -6.82 6.56 -17.63
N GLY A 7 -7.08 7.32 -16.56
CA GLY A 7 -8.32 8.06 -16.36
C GLY A 7 -9.54 7.22 -15.95
N THR A 8 -9.44 5.89 -15.89
CA THR A 8 -10.57 5.03 -15.49
C THR A 8 -11.05 5.34 -14.07
N HIS A 9 -12.36 5.43 -13.88
CA HIS A 9 -12.98 5.50 -12.56
C HIS A 9 -12.98 4.10 -11.91
N ASN A 10 -12.42 4.00 -10.71
CA ASN A 10 -12.32 2.78 -9.93
C ASN A 10 -13.07 2.91 -8.60
N THR A 11 -13.59 1.80 -8.08
CA THR A 11 -14.23 1.74 -6.76
C THR A 11 -13.28 2.19 -5.66
N GLU A 12 -13.78 2.99 -4.72
CA GLU A 12 -13.01 3.35 -3.53
C GLU A 12 -12.60 2.09 -2.76
N GLY A 13 -11.37 2.08 -2.25
CA GLY A 13 -10.80 0.87 -1.64
C GLY A 13 -9.86 0.10 -2.56
N SER A 14 -10.04 0.15 -3.88
CA SER A 14 -9.25 -0.61 -4.86
C SER A 14 -7.75 -0.31 -4.76
N ASN A 15 -6.93 -1.37 -4.78
CA ASN A 15 -5.47 -1.27 -4.77
C ASN A 15 -4.89 -1.07 -6.17
N TYR A 16 -5.58 -1.57 -7.21
CA TYR A 16 -5.15 -1.55 -8.60
C TYR A 16 -6.29 -1.12 -9.52
N CYS A 17 -5.95 -0.54 -10.66
CA CYS A 17 -6.91 -0.16 -11.67
C CYS A 17 -7.49 -1.39 -12.36
N ASN A 18 -8.82 -1.48 -12.42
CA ASN A 18 -9.52 -2.59 -13.08
C ASN A 18 -9.35 -2.62 -14.62
N ASN A 19 -8.89 -1.52 -15.22
CA ASN A 19 -8.66 -1.42 -16.66
C ASN A 19 -7.18 -1.63 -17.02
N CYS A 20 -6.27 -0.87 -16.42
CA CYS A 20 -4.85 -0.90 -16.81
C CYS A 20 -3.91 -1.56 -15.80
N GLY A 21 -4.41 -2.04 -14.65
CA GLY A 21 -3.59 -2.71 -13.63
C GLY A 21 -2.63 -1.82 -12.84
N ALA A 22 -2.59 -0.51 -13.11
CA ALA A 22 -1.73 0.42 -12.39
C ALA A 22 -2.11 0.48 -10.89
N PRO A 23 -1.15 0.61 -9.96
CA PRO A 23 -1.44 0.78 -8.56
C PRO A 23 -2.18 2.09 -8.33
N LEU A 24 -3.24 2.04 -7.54
CA LEU A 24 -4.07 3.19 -7.21
C LEU A 24 -3.74 3.77 -5.83
N LYS A 25 -3.08 2.97 -4.99
CA LYS A 25 -2.64 3.34 -3.65
C LYS A 25 -1.20 2.91 -3.47
N HIS A 26 -0.51 3.56 -2.54
CA HIS A 26 0.85 3.21 -2.15
C HIS A 26 0.90 3.07 -0.63
N ILE A 27 1.68 2.10 -0.14
CA ILE A 27 1.90 1.91 1.29
C ILE A 27 3.20 2.64 1.65
N LYS A 28 3.09 3.69 2.47
CA LYS A 28 4.28 4.37 2.99
C LYS A 28 4.91 3.50 4.09
N CYS A 29 6.22 3.34 4.04
CA CYS A 29 6.99 2.68 5.09
C CYS A 29 7.12 3.61 6.29
N GLU A 30 6.60 3.23 7.45
CA GLU A 30 6.70 4.02 8.68
C GLU A 30 8.15 4.21 9.17
N ARG A 31 9.04 3.28 8.82
CA ARG A 31 10.45 3.32 9.25
C ARG A 31 11.33 4.27 8.42
N CYS A 32 11.10 4.35 7.11
CA CYS A 32 12.00 5.09 6.20
C CYS A 32 11.29 6.00 5.19
N GLY A 33 9.96 6.08 5.22
CA GLY A 33 9.16 6.96 4.35
C GLY A 33 8.98 6.50 2.91
N PHE A 34 9.56 5.37 2.49
CA PHE A 34 9.48 4.90 1.10
C PHE A 34 8.05 4.44 0.74
N HIS A 35 7.58 4.78 -0.46
CA HIS A 35 6.26 4.36 -0.97
C HIS A 35 6.35 3.02 -1.70
N ASN A 36 5.69 2.01 -1.17
CA ASN A 36 5.70 0.65 -1.68
C ASN A 36 4.39 0.31 -2.39
N LYS A 37 4.42 -0.73 -3.24
CA LYS A 37 3.23 -1.28 -3.87
C LYS A 37 2.25 -1.81 -2.80
N PRO A 38 0.92 -1.75 -3.03
CA PRO A 38 -0.08 -2.27 -2.09
C PRO A 38 0.09 -3.74 -1.69
N SER A 39 0.67 -4.56 -2.57
CA SER A 39 0.93 -5.98 -2.31
C SER A 39 2.27 -6.27 -1.61
N ALA A 40 3.09 -5.25 -1.35
CA ALA A 40 4.42 -5.43 -0.76
C ALA A 40 4.31 -5.87 0.71
N LYS A 41 4.93 -7.01 1.05
CA LYS A 41 5.02 -7.51 2.43
C LYS A 41 6.16 -6.87 3.22
N PHE A 42 7.19 -6.40 2.53
CA PHE A 42 8.38 -5.75 3.09
C PHE A 42 8.70 -4.49 2.32
N CYS A 43 9.34 -3.52 2.98
CA CYS A 43 9.81 -2.30 2.34
C CYS A 43 10.96 -2.64 1.39
N VAL A 44 10.80 -2.34 0.10
CA VAL A 44 11.83 -2.63 -0.90
C VAL A 44 13.10 -1.80 -0.71
N ASN A 45 13.02 -0.69 0.03
CA ASN A 45 14.16 0.17 0.30
C ASN A 45 14.93 -0.23 1.58
N CYS A 46 14.23 -0.67 2.64
CA CYS A 46 14.87 -0.85 3.95
C CYS A 46 14.59 -2.20 4.63
N GLY A 47 13.87 -3.10 3.97
CA GLY A 47 13.65 -4.49 4.40
C GLY A 47 12.65 -4.71 5.53
N VAL A 48 12.18 -3.67 6.21
CA VAL A 48 11.23 -3.84 7.32
C VAL A 48 9.87 -4.35 6.83
N PRO A 49 9.16 -5.19 7.61
CA PRO A 49 7.80 -5.60 7.28
C PRO A 49 6.87 -4.40 7.14
N LEU A 50 6.12 -4.35 6.04
CA LEU A 50 5.03 -3.38 5.86
C LEU A 50 3.79 -4.04 6.48
N SER A 51 3.60 -3.84 7.77
CA SER A 51 2.52 -4.50 8.50
C SER A 51 1.16 -4.07 7.95
N THR A 52 0.44 -4.96 7.27
CA THR A 52 -0.94 -4.74 6.82
C THR A 52 -1.94 -4.74 7.99
N ILE A 53 -1.52 -5.12 9.18
CA ILE A 53 -2.35 -5.13 10.38
C ILE A 53 -1.61 -4.37 11.46
N ILE A 54 -2.28 -3.39 12.05
CA ILE A 54 -1.93 -2.87 13.37
C ILE A 54 -1.98 -4.10 14.30
N ARG A 55 -0.85 -4.78 14.47
CA ARG A 55 -0.67 -5.58 15.66
C ARG A 55 -0.54 -4.56 16.78
N ILE A 56 -1.68 -4.15 17.33
CA ILE A 56 -1.76 -3.83 18.74
C ILE A 56 -1.48 -5.17 19.44
N VAL A 57 -0.23 -5.61 19.40
CA VAL A 57 0.29 -6.45 20.46
C VAL A 57 0.31 -5.50 21.65
N ASN A 58 -0.83 -5.45 22.36
CA ASN A 58 -0.88 -4.95 23.72
C ASN A 58 0.17 -5.76 24.46
N ASN A 59 1.35 -5.17 24.64
CA ASN A 59 2.36 -5.72 25.52
C ASN A 59 1.80 -5.54 26.94
N LYS A 60 1.01 -6.51 27.39
CA LYS A 60 0.62 -6.64 28.79
C LYS A 60 1.84 -7.18 29.54
N ASN A 61 2.42 -6.27 30.32
CA ASN A 61 3.24 -6.45 31.52
C ASN A 61 4.52 -7.28 31.41
#